data_AF-A0A1H5JZJ1-F1
#
_entry.id   AF-A0A1H5JZJ1-F1
#
_cell.length_a   1.000
_cell.length_b   1.000
_cell.length_c   1.000
_cell.angle_alpha   90.00
_cell.angle_beta   90.00
_cell.angle_gamma   90.00
#
_symmetry.space_group_name_H-M   'P 1'
#
loop_
_entity.id
_entity.type
_entity.pdbx_description
1 polymer ?
#
loop_
_entity_poly.entity_id
_entity_poly.type
_entity_poly.pdbx_seq_one_letter_code
_entity_poly.pdbx_strand_id
1 'polypeptide(L)'
;MKMKFTLLLYFSLYASVSFACLSTTQFKIFPIGISNSKIITFDVYIYRGGYIDKKNTDDFVFPKTSWSLKSFIGIYDLNGKLISKEALDVSEIRKDEYLKGLKISYKKGIQTIKSKFKNLTFFEPEYISFCNFQKKCEILEIIHTKKTQKNFLIYQNKKQLINLNRFKEFKRSMQYSDDLTSYYISSTRTYKTDKFEIVIGHLQNGQGLSTHQTSINKNNSENNKLENKPDFEFNKLENAVYKEPLLHHAYGFDFLIVSKKQKR
;
A
#
# COMPACT_ATOMS: atom_id res chain seq x y z
N MET A 1 -49.94 -10.46 29.34
CA MET A 1 -49.16 -9.68 28.34
C MET A 1 -47.67 -9.61 28.73
N LYS A 2 -46.99 -10.77 28.91
CA LYS A 2 -45.60 -10.85 29.45
C LYS A 2 -44.70 -11.84 28.68
N MET A 3 -44.96 -12.04 27.39
CA MET A 3 -44.24 -13.05 26.59
C MET A 3 -43.68 -12.51 25.27
N LYS A 4 -43.50 -11.18 25.15
CA LYS A 4 -42.90 -10.54 23.97
C LYS A 4 -41.55 -9.88 24.24
N PHE A 5 -41.10 -9.79 25.49
CA PHE A 5 -39.83 -9.14 25.85
C PHE A 5 -38.63 -10.11 25.94
N THR A 6 -38.88 -11.41 26.15
CA THR A 6 -37.80 -12.40 26.32
C THR A 6 -37.13 -12.78 24.99
N LEU A 7 -37.85 -12.67 23.87
CA LEU A 7 -37.31 -12.99 22.53
C LEU A 7 -36.35 -11.91 22.00
N LEU A 8 -36.53 -10.64 22.40
CA LEU A 8 -35.64 -9.54 22.03
C LEU A 8 -34.27 -9.64 22.71
N LEU A 9 -34.24 -10.14 23.95
CA LEU A 9 -33.00 -10.32 24.70
C LEU A 9 -32.14 -11.47 24.16
N TYR A 10 -32.78 -12.53 23.64
CA TYR A 10 -32.09 -13.64 22.98
C TYR A 10 -31.43 -13.21 21.66
N PHE A 11 -32.07 -12.31 20.90
CA PHE A 11 -31.47 -11.74 19.69
C PHE A 11 -30.33 -10.76 20.00
N SER A 12 -30.34 -10.06 21.15
CA SER A 12 -29.21 -9.21 21.57
C SER A 12 -28.01 -10.00 22.13
N LEU A 13 -28.20 -11.24 22.61
CA LEU A 13 -27.09 -12.10 23.05
C LEU A 13 -26.41 -12.84 21.90
N TYR A 14 -27.09 -12.94 20.74
CA TYR A 14 -26.50 -13.36 19.46
C TYR A 14 -26.11 -12.18 18.56
N ALA A 15 -26.08 -10.96 19.10
CA ALA A 15 -25.40 -9.84 18.46
C ALA A 15 -23.89 -10.11 18.47
N SER A 16 -23.50 -11.01 17.57
CA SER A 16 -22.31 -10.94 16.77
C SER A 16 -21.11 -10.41 17.53
N VAL A 17 -20.32 -11.36 18.05
CA VAL A 17 -18.87 -11.17 18.09
C VAL A 17 -18.42 -11.03 16.63
N SER A 18 -18.72 -9.87 16.03
CA SER A 18 -18.18 -9.46 14.75
C SER A 18 -16.71 -9.23 15.01
N PHE A 19 -15.93 -10.31 14.94
CA PHE A 19 -14.50 -10.21 14.91
C PHE A 19 -14.17 -9.34 13.71
N ALA A 20 -13.71 -8.12 13.99
CA ALA A 20 -13.09 -7.25 13.02
C ALA A 20 -11.88 -8.01 12.46
N CYS A 21 -12.11 -8.76 11.37
CA CYS A 21 -11.12 -9.54 10.67
C CYS A 21 -9.91 -8.64 10.37
N LEU A 22 -8.71 -8.99 10.84
CA LEU A 22 -7.46 -8.24 10.61
C LEU A 22 -6.98 -8.31 9.14
N SER A 23 -7.90 -8.35 8.18
CA SER A 23 -7.57 -8.36 6.77
C SER A 23 -6.94 -7.03 6.37
N THR A 24 -5.85 -7.09 5.62
CA THR A 24 -5.38 -5.93 4.86
C THR A 24 -4.74 -6.45 3.59
N THR A 25 -4.86 -5.69 2.53
CA THR A 25 -4.24 -6.00 1.26
C THR A 25 -3.50 -4.77 0.79
N GLN A 26 -2.23 -4.93 0.42
CA GLN A 26 -1.45 -3.88 -0.21
C GLN A 26 -0.81 -4.41 -1.50
N PHE A 27 -0.79 -3.58 -2.52
CA PHE A 27 0.06 -3.76 -3.68
C PHE A 27 1.12 -2.66 -3.69
N LYS A 28 2.39 -3.07 -3.60
CA LYS A 28 3.53 -2.15 -3.63
C LYS A 28 4.40 -2.40 -4.84
N ILE A 29 4.95 -1.31 -5.37
CA ILE A 29 5.86 -1.21 -6.50
C ILE A 29 7.15 -0.58 -5.96
N PHE A 30 8.27 -1.22 -6.24
CA PHE A 30 9.61 -0.72 -5.93
C PHE A 30 10.41 -0.64 -7.25
N PRO A 31 10.58 0.56 -7.84
CA PRO A 31 11.38 0.75 -9.04
C PRO A 31 12.82 0.38 -8.77
N ILE A 32 13.36 -0.52 -9.59
CA ILE A 32 14.75 -1.00 -9.45
C ILE A 32 15.63 -0.31 -10.49
N GLY A 33 15.15 -0.22 -11.74
CA GLY A 33 15.91 0.44 -12.79
C GLY A 33 15.13 0.64 -14.07
N ILE A 34 15.78 1.22 -15.07
CA ILE A 34 15.26 1.39 -16.42
C ILE A 34 16.16 0.69 -17.43
N SER A 35 15.55 -0.02 -18.37
CA SER A 35 16.23 -0.73 -19.46
C SER A 35 15.41 -0.61 -20.73
N ASN A 36 16.00 -0.18 -21.85
CA ASN A 36 15.32 -0.04 -23.14
C ASN A 36 13.99 0.74 -23.07
N SER A 37 13.99 1.88 -22.36
CA SER A 37 12.80 2.72 -22.12
C SER A 37 11.65 2.00 -21.39
N LYS A 38 11.94 0.92 -20.66
CA LYS A 38 11.00 0.20 -19.81
C LYS A 38 11.46 0.29 -18.36
N ILE A 39 10.53 0.57 -17.46
CA ILE A 39 10.77 0.63 -16.04
C ILE A 39 10.64 -0.78 -15.49
N ILE A 40 11.72 -1.26 -14.85
CA ILE A 40 11.80 -2.57 -14.23
C ILE A 40 11.63 -2.40 -12.72
N THR A 41 10.72 -3.16 -12.16
CA THR A 41 10.24 -3.01 -10.78
C THR A 41 10.23 -4.36 -10.08
N PHE A 42 10.39 -4.32 -8.76
CA PHE A 42 9.94 -5.38 -7.87
C PHE A 42 8.56 -5.00 -7.36
N ASP A 43 7.56 -5.81 -7.72
CA ASP A 43 6.19 -5.62 -7.29
C ASP A 43 5.87 -6.67 -6.21
N VAL A 44 5.09 -6.29 -5.21
CA VAL A 44 4.69 -7.21 -4.15
C VAL A 44 3.24 -6.98 -3.75
N TYR A 45 2.49 -8.07 -3.76
CA TYR A 45 1.21 -8.17 -3.13
C TYR A 45 1.40 -8.67 -1.69
N ILE A 46 0.87 -7.92 -0.75
CA ILE A 46 0.96 -8.18 0.68
C ILE A 46 -0.46 -8.39 1.19
N TYR A 47 -0.69 -9.51 1.86
CA TYR A 47 -1.94 -9.79 2.54
C TYR A 47 -1.68 -10.02 4.03
N ARG A 48 -2.40 -9.30 4.88
CA ARG A 48 -2.50 -9.59 6.32
C ARG A 48 -3.79 -10.36 6.56
N GLY A 49 -3.72 -11.41 7.36
CA GLY A 49 -4.88 -12.17 7.81
C GLY A 49 -4.76 -12.58 9.27
N GLY A 50 -5.80 -13.23 9.77
CA GLY A 50 -5.76 -13.94 11.05
C GLY A 50 -5.42 -15.41 10.86
N TYR A 51 -4.69 -16.00 11.82
CA TYR A 51 -4.53 -17.45 11.94
C TYR A 51 -4.80 -17.90 13.38
N ILE A 52 -5.32 -19.11 13.52
CA ILE A 52 -5.59 -19.75 14.81
C ILE A 52 -4.47 -20.74 15.08
N ASP A 53 -3.76 -20.57 16.19
CA ASP A 53 -2.72 -21.49 16.63
C ASP A 53 -3.41 -22.67 17.35
N LYS A 54 -3.59 -23.79 16.65
CA LYS A 54 -4.40 -24.96 17.11
C LYS A 54 -3.82 -25.70 18.33
N LYS A 55 -2.85 -25.13 19.06
CA LYS A 55 -2.15 -25.84 20.13
C LYS A 55 -2.94 -25.99 21.43
N ASN A 56 -3.91 -25.11 21.72
CA ASN A 56 -4.79 -25.22 22.89
C ASN A 56 -6.24 -25.02 22.45
N THR A 57 -7.07 -26.06 22.55
CA THR A 57 -8.48 -26.04 22.10
C THR A 57 -9.46 -25.49 23.13
N ASP A 58 -9.01 -25.19 24.34
CA ASP A 58 -9.91 -24.97 25.48
C ASP A 58 -9.95 -23.51 25.97
N ASP A 59 -9.13 -22.63 25.41
CA ASP A 59 -9.13 -21.19 25.71
C ASP A 59 -9.63 -20.35 24.53
N PHE A 60 -10.23 -19.20 24.84
CA PHE A 60 -10.66 -18.20 23.87
C PHE A 60 -9.47 -17.76 22.98
N VAL A 61 -9.33 -18.36 21.78
CA VAL A 61 -8.14 -18.14 20.93
C VAL A 61 -8.29 -16.82 20.18
N PHE A 62 -7.55 -15.80 20.61
CA PHE A 62 -7.38 -14.58 19.83
C PHE A 62 -6.65 -14.89 18.50
N PRO A 63 -7.20 -14.49 17.34
CA PRO A 63 -6.54 -14.70 16.06
C PRO A 63 -5.21 -13.94 16.03
N LYS A 64 -4.12 -14.66 15.76
CA LYS A 64 -2.79 -14.08 15.58
C LYS A 64 -2.65 -13.54 14.16
N THR A 65 -1.78 -12.56 13.96
CA THR A 65 -1.55 -11.97 12.63
C THR A 65 -0.63 -12.87 11.78
N SER A 66 -1.07 -13.18 10.56
CA SER A 66 -0.24 -13.77 9.51
C SER A 66 -0.10 -12.80 8.33
N TRP A 67 1.02 -12.90 7.63
CA TRP A 67 1.32 -12.14 6.42
C TRP A 67 1.62 -13.09 5.28
N SER A 68 1.10 -12.80 4.09
CA SER A 68 1.44 -13.50 2.85
C SER A 68 2.00 -12.49 1.87
N LEU A 69 3.15 -12.81 1.30
CA LEU A 69 3.81 -12.03 0.26
C LEU A 69 3.75 -12.81 -1.05
N LYS A 70 3.28 -12.17 -2.11
CA LYS A 70 3.40 -12.66 -3.48
C LYS A 70 4.18 -11.63 -4.26
N SER A 71 5.37 -12.01 -4.72
CA SER A 71 6.33 -11.09 -5.34
C SER A 71 6.43 -11.33 -6.85
N PHE A 72 6.69 -10.25 -7.59
CA PHE A 72 6.76 -10.25 -9.04
C PHE A 72 7.89 -9.32 -9.53
N ILE A 73 8.41 -9.60 -10.72
CA ILE A 73 9.11 -8.59 -11.53
C ILE A 73 8.07 -7.93 -12.44
N GLY A 74 7.85 -6.63 -12.25
CA GLY A 74 6.97 -5.84 -13.10
C GLY A 74 7.76 -5.07 -14.16
N ILE A 75 7.23 -5.03 -15.38
CA ILE A 75 7.76 -4.21 -16.48
C ILE A 75 6.70 -3.20 -16.87
N TYR A 76 7.01 -1.91 -16.74
CA TYR A 76 6.11 -0.80 -17.03
C TYR A 76 6.64 0.05 -18.19
N ASP A 77 5.72 0.67 -18.95
CA ASP A 77 6.09 1.70 -19.91
C ASP A 77 6.37 3.05 -19.20
N LEU A 78 6.80 4.05 -19.98
CA LEU A 78 7.05 5.40 -19.46
C LEU A 78 5.78 6.18 -19.11
N ASN A 79 4.59 5.61 -19.31
CA ASN A 79 3.31 6.17 -18.87
C ASN A 79 2.83 5.51 -17.57
N GLY A 80 3.63 4.61 -16.97
CA GLY A 80 3.26 3.87 -15.76
C GLY A 80 2.24 2.76 -16.02
N LYS A 81 2.04 2.33 -17.27
CA LYS A 81 1.21 1.18 -17.62
C LYS A 81 2.02 -0.11 -17.50
N LEU A 82 1.48 -1.08 -16.77
CA LEU A 82 2.06 -2.43 -16.69
C LEU A 82 1.99 -3.11 -18.07
N ILE A 83 3.15 -3.50 -18.60
CA ILE A 83 3.30 -4.25 -19.86
C ILE A 83 3.27 -5.75 -19.56
N SER A 84 4.06 -6.19 -18.60
CA SER A 84 4.15 -7.60 -18.19
C SER A 84 4.54 -7.73 -16.73
N LYS A 85 4.15 -8.87 -16.13
CA LYS A 85 4.56 -9.28 -14.79
C LYS A 85 5.01 -10.73 -14.81
N GLU A 86 6.05 -11.05 -14.07
CA GLU A 86 6.59 -12.40 -13.90
C GLU A 86 6.62 -12.73 -12.41
N ALA A 87 6.08 -13.89 -12.04
CA ALA A 87 6.10 -14.32 -10.63
C ALA A 87 7.53 -14.66 -10.19
N LEU A 88 7.91 -14.19 -9.01
CA LEU A 88 9.20 -14.52 -8.39
C LEU A 88 9.03 -15.59 -7.32
N ASP A 89 8.19 -15.32 -6.34
CA ASP A 89 8.06 -16.16 -5.16
C ASP A 89 6.75 -15.88 -4.40
N VAL A 90 6.29 -16.89 -3.67
CA VAL A 90 5.20 -16.78 -2.70
C VAL A 90 5.76 -17.19 -1.34
N SER A 91 5.71 -16.27 -0.37
CA SER A 91 6.20 -16.52 0.98
C SER A 91 5.09 -16.28 1.98
N GLU A 92 4.89 -17.23 2.89
CA GLU A 92 3.98 -17.07 4.02
C GLU A 92 4.81 -16.81 5.28
N ILE A 93 4.55 -15.67 5.94
CA ILE A 93 5.28 -15.18 7.10
C ILE A 93 4.32 -15.16 8.28
N ARG A 94 4.66 -15.89 9.34
CA ARG A 94 3.90 -15.89 10.58
C ARG A 94 4.42 -14.79 11.51
N LYS A 95 3.52 -14.15 12.26
CA LYS A 95 3.85 -13.12 13.27
C LYS A 95 4.46 -11.85 12.65
N ASP A 96 5.09 -11.01 13.48
CA ASP A 96 5.55 -9.66 13.14
C ASP A 96 6.85 -9.58 12.32
N GLU A 97 7.37 -10.72 11.83
CA GLU A 97 8.59 -10.75 10.99
C GLU A 97 8.37 -10.30 9.53
N TYR A 98 7.20 -9.72 9.22
CA TYR A 98 6.81 -9.25 7.89
C TYR A 98 7.91 -8.43 7.18
N LEU A 99 8.48 -7.43 7.86
CA LEU A 99 9.49 -6.55 7.24
C LEU A 99 10.76 -7.32 6.88
N LYS A 100 11.16 -8.29 7.71
CA LYS A 100 12.33 -9.14 7.46
C LYS A 100 12.10 -10.02 6.23
N GLY A 101 10.95 -10.68 6.15
CA GLY A 101 10.62 -11.50 4.98
C GLY A 101 10.48 -10.68 3.70
N LEU A 102 9.91 -9.47 3.79
CA LEU A 102 9.85 -8.55 2.65
C LEU A 102 11.26 -8.13 2.19
N LYS A 103 12.17 -7.81 3.10
CA LYS A 103 13.58 -7.50 2.77
C LYS A 103 14.27 -8.67 2.07
N ILE A 104 14.04 -9.91 2.51
CA ILE A 104 14.60 -11.11 1.87
C ILE A 104 14.06 -11.26 0.44
N SER A 105 12.74 -11.19 0.28
CA SER A 105 12.08 -11.30 -1.04
C SER A 105 12.54 -10.20 -2.00
N TYR A 106 12.64 -8.96 -1.51
CA TYR A 106 13.12 -7.83 -2.29
C TYR A 106 14.59 -7.95 -2.71
N LYS A 107 15.48 -8.41 -1.81
CA LYS A 107 16.89 -8.67 -2.14
C LYS A 107 17.01 -9.71 -3.26
N LYS A 108 16.23 -10.80 -3.17
CA LYS A 108 16.15 -11.82 -4.23
C LYS A 108 15.66 -11.20 -5.54
N GLY A 109 14.61 -10.39 -5.49
CA GLY A 109 14.07 -9.66 -6.64
C GLY A 109 15.10 -8.77 -7.34
N ILE A 110 15.85 -7.96 -6.58
CA ILE A 110 16.96 -7.16 -7.12
C ILE A 110 17.99 -8.06 -7.80
N GLN A 111 18.42 -9.14 -7.15
CA GLN A 111 19.43 -10.06 -7.72
C GLN A 111 18.95 -10.67 -9.04
N THR A 112 17.70 -11.13 -9.11
CA THR A 112 17.09 -11.67 -10.34
C THR A 112 16.97 -10.62 -11.43
N ILE A 113 16.60 -9.38 -11.08
CA ILE A 113 16.54 -8.27 -12.04
C ILE A 113 17.94 -7.96 -12.58
N LYS A 114 18.96 -7.90 -11.71
CA LYS A 114 20.36 -7.66 -12.09
C LYS A 114 20.89 -8.73 -13.05
N SER A 115 20.55 -10.00 -12.84
CA SER A 115 21.00 -11.08 -13.73
C SER A 115 20.27 -11.09 -15.08
N LYS A 116 18.98 -10.69 -15.11
CA LYS A 116 18.15 -10.71 -16.31
C LYS A 116 18.33 -9.48 -17.22
N PHE A 117 18.58 -8.30 -16.65
CA PHE A 117 18.67 -7.04 -17.39
C PHE A 117 20.10 -6.47 -17.36
N LYS A 118 20.89 -6.80 -18.39
CA LYS A 118 22.32 -6.42 -18.45
C LYS A 118 22.58 -4.91 -18.60
N ASN A 119 21.67 -4.17 -19.24
CA ASN A 119 21.81 -2.73 -19.50
C ASN A 119 20.87 -1.90 -18.60
N LEU A 120 20.81 -2.26 -17.32
CA LEU A 120 19.92 -1.61 -16.36
C LEU A 120 20.60 -0.36 -15.78
N THR A 121 19.97 0.80 -15.93
CA THR A 121 20.32 1.99 -15.14
C THR A 121 19.49 1.95 -13.87
N PHE A 122 20.13 1.84 -12.70
CA PHE A 122 19.44 1.77 -11.42
C PHE A 122 18.79 3.09 -11.04
N PHE A 123 17.62 3.01 -10.43
CA PHE A 123 17.03 4.15 -9.75
C PHE A 123 17.66 4.31 -8.36
N GLU A 124 17.84 5.55 -7.94
CA GLU A 124 18.24 5.95 -6.61
C GLU A 124 17.01 6.45 -5.84
N PRO A 125 16.66 5.84 -4.70
CA PRO A 125 15.66 6.40 -3.80
C PRO A 125 16.12 7.77 -3.30
N GLU A 126 15.23 8.76 -3.30
CA GLU A 126 15.57 10.13 -2.89
C GLU A 126 14.66 10.66 -1.79
N TYR A 127 13.36 10.34 -1.86
CA TYR A 127 12.37 10.91 -0.97
C TYR A 127 11.34 9.86 -0.56
N ILE A 128 10.94 9.92 0.70
CA ILE A 128 9.79 9.20 1.24
C ILE A 128 9.11 10.06 2.31
N SER A 129 7.77 10.05 2.31
CA SER A 129 6.95 10.68 3.33
C SER A 129 5.72 9.83 3.61
N PHE A 130 5.32 9.77 4.87
CA PHE A 130 4.05 9.22 5.31
C PHE A 130 3.03 10.36 5.46
N CYS A 131 1.98 10.29 4.65
CA CYS A 131 1.00 11.36 4.44
C CYS A 131 -0.17 11.37 5.43
N ASN A 132 -0.13 10.51 6.45
CA ASN A 132 -1.19 10.37 7.44
C ASN A 132 -2.61 10.33 6.83
N PHE A 133 -2.77 9.62 5.71
CA PHE A 133 -4.03 9.42 4.99
C PHE A 133 -4.70 10.74 4.56
N GLN A 134 -3.98 11.58 3.81
CA GLN A 134 -4.49 12.85 3.26
C GLN A 134 -4.79 12.78 1.76
N LYS A 135 -5.61 13.71 1.26
CA LYS A 135 -5.85 13.86 -0.19
C LYS A 135 -4.75 14.65 -0.90
N LYS A 136 -4.06 15.52 -0.17
CA LYS A 136 -2.97 16.36 -0.66
C LYS A 136 -1.79 16.25 0.30
N CYS A 137 -0.67 15.76 -0.22
CA CYS A 137 0.65 15.80 0.41
C CYS A 137 1.53 16.87 -0.26
N GLU A 138 2.74 17.04 0.23
CA GLU A 138 3.73 18.04 -0.16
C GLU A 138 4.00 17.97 -1.67
N ILE A 139 4.14 16.75 -2.18
CA ILE A 139 4.48 16.52 -3.59
C ILE A 139 3.34 15.95 -4.43
N LEU A 140 2.29 15.39 -3.83
CA LEU A 140 1.28 14.61 -4.54
C LEU A 140 -0.14 14.95 -4.08
N GLU A 141 -1.07 15.07 -5.03
CA GLU A 141 -2.47 15.34 -4.74
C GLU A 141 -3.41 14.41 -5.50
N ILE A 142 -4.49 13.95 -4.85
CA ILE A 142 -5.61 13.28 -5.49
C ILE A 142 -6.69 14.32 -5.81
N ILE A 143 -7.00 14.50 -7.08
CA ILE A 143 -8.11 15.35 -7.52
C ILE A 143 -9.22 14.49 -8.11
N HIS A 144 -10.45 14.75 -7.67
CA HIS A 144 -11.67 14.19 -8.24
C HIS A 144 -12.36 15.22 -9.13
N THR A 145 -12.59 14.87 -10.41
CA THR A 145 -13.29 15.74 -11.36
C THR A 145 -14.77 15.34 -11.44
N LYS A 146 -15.65 16.15 -10.84
CA LYS A 146 -17.12 15.92 -10.84
C LYS A 146 -17.71 15.73 -12.24
N LYS A 147 -17.22 16.48 -13.25
CA LYS A 147 -17.71 16.44 -14.64
C LYS A 147 -17.49 15.09 -15.32
N THR A 148 -16.37 14.43 -15.03
CA THR A 148 -15.99 13.17 -15.70
C THR A 148 -16.04 11.97 -14.76
N GLN A 149 -16.31 12.17 -13.46
CA GLN A 149 -16.24 11.15 -12.42
C GLN A 149 -14.91 10.39 -12.43
N LYS A 150 -13.82 11.11 -12.77
CA LYS A 150 -12.46 10.56 -12.87
C LYS A 150 -11.60 11.13 -11.76
N ASN A 151 -10.67 10.30 -11.30
CA ASN A 151 -9.73 10.66 -10.25
C ASN A 151 -8.33 10.68 -10.84
N PHE A 152 -7.55 11.67 -10.45
CA PHE A 152 -6.22 11.91 -10.97
C PHE A 152 -5.25 12.05 -9.82
N LEU A 153 -4.05 11.49 -9.99
CA LEU A 153 -2.89 11.89 -9.23
C LEU A 153 -2.22 13.06 -9.94
N ILE A 154 -1.86 14.07 -9.15
CA ILE A 154 -1.24 15.29 -9.62
C ILE A 154 0.14 15.41 -9.01
N TYR A 155 1.15 15.52 -9.87
CA TYR A 155 2.54 15.78 -9.48
C TYR A 155 3.13 16.79 -10.47
N GLN A 156 3.63 17.94 -9.98
CA GLN A 156 4.25 18.98 -10.81
C GLN A 156 3.48 19.28 -12.11
N ASN A 157 2.18 19.58 -12.00
CA ASN A 157 1.25 19.84 -13.11
C ASN A 157 0.97 18.66 -14.07
N LYS A 158 1.60 17.50 -13.89
CA LYS A 158 1.22 16.27 -14.60
C LYS A 158 0.03 15.64 -13.94
N LYS A 159 -0.92 15.21 -14.76
CA LYS A 159 -2.12 14.48 -14.33
C LYS A 159 -2.04 13.05 -14.80
N GLN A 160 -2.10 12.11 -13.86
CA GLN A 160 -2.20 10.69 -14.17
C GLN A 160 -3.57 10.17 -13.77
N LEU A 161 -4.28 9.57 -14.72
CA LEU A 161 -5.56 8.91 -14.45
C LEU A 161 -5.34 7.73 -13.50
N ILE A 162 -6.07 7.72 -12.39
CA ILE A 162 -6.12 6.60 -11.47
C ILE A 162 -7.09 5.57 -12.04
N ASN A 163 -6.57 4.42 -12.47
CA ASN A 163 -7.38 3.33 -13.00
C ASN A 163 -7.27 2.09 -12.09
N LEU A 164 -8.28 1.87 -11.25
CA LEU A 164 -8.34 0.71 -10.36
C LEU A 164 -8.61 -0.61 -11.09
N ASN A 165 -9.05 -0.59 -12.35
CA ASN A 165 -9.34 -1.82 -13.09
C ASN A 165 -8.13 -2.76 -13.21
N ARG A 166 -6.90 -2.22 -13.13
CA ARG A 166 -5.67 -3.03 -13.13
C ARG A 166 -5.51 -3.90 -11.87
N PHE A 167 -6.27 -3.60 -10.81
CA PHE A 167 -6.28 -4.31 -9.54
C PHE A 167 -7.53 -5.18 -9.37
N LYS A 168 -8.25 -5.45 -10.46
CA LYS A 168 -9.47 -6.29 -10.46
C LYS A 168 -9.26 -7.67 -9.86
N GLU A 169 -8.08 -8.25 -10.01
CA GLU A 169 -7.73 -9.54 -9.41
C GLU A 169 -7.82 -9.53 -7.87
N PHE A 170 -7.83 -8.34 -7.26
CA PHE A 170 -7.95 -8.13 -5.81
C PHE A 170 -9.36 -7.71 -5.36
N LYS A 171 -10.36 -7.68 -6.28
CA LYS A 171 -11.76 -7.30 -5.99
C LYS A 171 -12.48 -8.23 -5.01
N ARG A 172 -12.02 -9.48 -4.84
CA ARG A 172 -12.64 -10.47 -3.93
C ARG A 172 -12.49 -10.14 -2.45
N SER A 173 -12.02 -8.94 -2.15
CA SER A 173 -11.70 -8.51 -0.82
C SER A 173 -12.83 -7.59 -0.33
N MET A 174 -13.35 -7.87 0.87
CA MET A 174 -14.67 -7.38 1.33
C MET A 174 -14.81 -5.85 1.46
N GLN A 175 -13.77 -5.04 1.21
CA GLN A 175 -13.87 -3.56 1.19
C GLN A 175 -13.16 -2.90 0.01
N TYR A 176 -12.92 -3.64 -1.08
CA TYR A 176 -12.53 -3.01 -2.32
C TYR A 176 -13.65 -2.06 -2.79
N SER A 177 -13.32 -0.79 -2.96
CA SER A 177 -14.23 0.24 -3.47
C SER A 177 -13.73 0.70 -4.84
N ASP A 178 -14.59 0.64 -5.86
CA ASP A 178 -14.31 1.33 -7.13
C ASP A 178 -14.46 2.87 -6.98
N ASP A 179 -15.04 3.34 -5.87
CA ASP A 179 -15.12 4.76 -5.54
C ASP A 179 -13.82 5.26 -4.91
N LEU A 180 -13.07 6.03 -5.69
CA LEU A 180 -11.79 6.64 -5.30
C LEU A 180 -11.96 7.84 -4.36
N THR A 181 -13.18 8.32 -4.11
CA THR A 181 -13.41 9.36 -3.10
C THR A 181 -13.10 8.87 -1.68
N SER A 182 -13.11 7.55 -1.43
CA SER A 182 -12.74 6.96 -0.13
C SER A 182 -11.24 6.68 0.04
N TYR A 183 -10.42 6.92 -0.99
CA TYR A 183 -8.97 6.63 -0.95
C TYR A 183 -8.13 7.83 -0.58
N TYR A 184 -7.17 7.64 0.31
CA TYR A 184 -6.24 8.67 0.74
C TYR A 184 -4.81 8.30 0.37
N ILE A 185 -3.93 9.29 0.29
CA ILE A 185 -2.49 9.06 0.14
C ILE A 185 -1.96 8.64 1.49
N SER A 186 -1.41 7.43 1.57
CA SER A 186 -0.78 6.88 2.77
C SER A 186 0.72 7.20 2.78
N SER A 187 1.38 7.05 1.63
CA SER A 187 2.78 7.43 1.47
C SER A 187 3.08 7.91 0.05
N THR A 188 4.13 8.72 -0.05
CA THR A 188 4.72 9.14 -1.32
C THR A 188 6.19 8.82 -1.35
N ARG A 189 6.71 8.40 -2.50
CA ARG A 189 8.13 8.09 -2.70
C ARG A 189 8.65 8.63 -4.02
N THR A 190 9.90 9.05 -4.04
CA THR A 190 10.58 9.47 -5.26
C THR A 190 11.84 8.64 -5.48
N TYR A 191 12.02 8.22 -6.73
CA TYR A 191 13.16 7.47 -7.23
C TYR A 191 13.71 8.17 -8.47
N LYS A 192 15.03 8.29 -8.61
CA LYS A 192 15.67 9.08 -9.67
C LYS A 192 16.76 8.33 -10.42
N THR A 193 16.94 8.72 -11.67
CA THR A 193 18.16 8.53 -12.47
C THR A 193 18.56 9.89 -13.03
N ASP A 194 19.64 9.96 -13.80
CA ASP A 194 20.03 11.18 -14.51
C ASP A 194 18.95 11.69 -15.47
N LYS A 195 18.15 10.78 -16.04
CA LYS A 195 17.18 11.10 -17.11
C LYS A 195 15.74 11.09 -16.64
N PHE A 196 15.43 10.32 -15.60
CA PHE A 196 14.06 10.06 -15.18
C PHE A 196 13.90 10.24 -13.67
N GLU A 197 12.71 10.66 -13.29
CA GLU A 197 12.20 10.69 -11.93
C GLU A 197 10.89 9.90 -11.92
N ILE A 198 10.74 9.05 -10.92
CA ILE A 198 9.54 8.27 -10.68
C ILE A 198 8.99 8.69 -9.32
N VAL A 199 7.72 9.08 -9.31
CA VAL A 199 6.97 9.35 -8.09
C VAL A 199 5.94 8.25 -7.90
N ILE A 200 5.91 7.67 -6.71
CA ILE A 200 4.95 6.65 -6.33
C ILE A 200 4.04 7.20 -5.25
N GLY A 201 2.74 7.16 -5.49
CA GLY A 201 1.73 7.38 -4.47
C GLY A 201 1.10 6.06 -4.05
N HIS A 202 1.20 5.73 -2.75
CA HIS A 202 0.43 4.64 -2.18
C HIS A 202 -0.95 5.15 -1.77
N LEU A 203 -1.98 4.68 -2.44
CA LEU A 203 -3.37 5.03 -2.14
C LEU A 203 -4.01 3.95 -1.30
N GLN A 204 -4.61 4.34 -0.18
CA GLN A 204 -5.22 3.42 0.76
C GLN A 204 -6.61 3.87 1.20
N ASN A 205 -7.53 2.90 1.26
CA ASN A 205 -8.83 3.01 1.93
C ASN A 205 -8.85 1.99 3.08
N GLY A 206 -9.56 2.28 4.15
CA GLY A 206 -9.82 1.36 5.25
C GLY A 206 -10.51 2.07 6.40
N GLN A 207 -10.81 1.32 7.45
CA GLN A 207 -11.27 1.90 8.70
C GLN A 207 -10.05 2.45 9.45
N GLY A 208 -10.05 3.74 9.77
CA GLY A 208 -9.12 4.27 10.75
C GLY A 208 -9.28 3.50 12.05
N LEU A 209 -8.17 3.08 12.66
CA LEU A 209 -8.22 2.74 14.08
C LEU A 209 -8.77 3.97 14.79
N SER A 210 -9.97 3.85 15.34
CA SER A 210 -10.60 4.82 16.24
C SER A 210 -9.83 4.99 17.57
N THR A 211 -8.52 4.75 17.57
CA THR A 211 -7.58 5.08 18.63
C THR A 211 -6.52 6.11 18.18
N HIS A 212 -6.36 6.37 16.88
CA HIS A 212 -5.49 7.43 16.36
C HIS A 212 -6.22 8.58 15.67
N GLN A 213 -7.47 8.41 15.23
CA GLN A 213 -8.26 9.50 14.62
C GLN A 213 -9.19 10.22 15.61
N THR A 214 -9.58 9.60 16.72
CA THR A 214 -10.43 10.20 17.78
C THR A 214 -9.63 10.81 18.93
N SER A 215 -8.32 10.58 18.99
CA SER A 215 -7.37 11.40 19.76
C SER A 215 -6.92 12.65 18.99
N ILE A 216 -7.32 12.79 17.70
CA ILE A 216 -7.38 14.06 16.98
C ILE A 216 -8.63 14.84 17.42
N ASN A 217 -8.93 14.79 18.73
CA ASN A 217 -9.86 15.68 19.38
C ASN A 217 -9.10 16.94 19.78
N LYS A 218 -9.15 17.92 18.89
CA LYS A 218 -9.44 19.35 19.11
C LYS A 218 -8.65 20.20 20.13
N ASN A 219 -7.74 19.67 20.95
CA ASN A 219 -7.15 20.44 22.05
C ASN A 219 -5.63 20.64 22.05
N ASN A 220 -4.87 20.15 21.06
CA ASN A 220 -3.44 20.45 20.94
C ASN A 220 -3.10 20.88 19.51
N SER A 221 -3.22 22.18 19.25
CA SER A 221 -3.12 22.82 17.93
C SER A 221 -1.71 23.25 17.51
N GLU A 222 -0.63 22.72 18.10
CA GLU A 222 0.70 23.29 17.84
C GLU A 222 1.78 22.38 17.26
N ASN A 223 1.60 21.06 17.08
CA ASN A 223 2.67 20.24 16.46
C ASN A 223 2.25 18.95 15.71
N ASN A 224 1.00 18.85 15.26
CA ASN A 224 0.60 17.69 14.44
C ASN A 224 1.12 17.85 13.00
N LYS A 225 2.35 17.40 12.75
CA LYS A 225 2.90 17.31 11.39
C LYS A 225 2.00 16.40 10.55
N LEU A 226 1.35 17.02 9.58
CA LEU A 226 0.47 16.37 8.60
C LEU A 226 1.24 15.36 7.73
N GLU A 227 2.56 15.52 7.62
CA GLU A 227 3.46 14.61 6.94
C GLU A 227 4.70 14.32 7.78
N ASN A 228 5.11 13.06 7.80
CA ASN A 228 6.26 12.62 8.55
C ASN A 228 7.26 11.94 7.64
N LYS A 229 8.49 12.46 7.62
CA LYS A 229 9.63 11.73 7.09
C LYS A 229 9.95 10.59 8.05
N PRO A 230 10.17 9.37 7.53
CA PRO A 230 10.54 8.26 8.38
C PRO A 230 11.92 8.48 9.02
N ASP A 231 12.16 7.76 10.11
CA ASP A 231 13.39 7.76 10.90
C ASP A 231 14.49 6.84 10.33
N PHE A 232 14.30 6.29 9.13
CA PHE A 232 15.26 5.42 8.45
C PHE A 232 15.80 6.04 7.15
N GLU A 233 16.97 5.59 6.73
CA GLU A 233 17.58 6.03 5.48
C GLU A 233 16.85 5.49 4.24
N PHE A 234 16.46 6.39 3.34
CA PHE A 234 15.84 6.08 2.06
C PHE A 234 16.66 6.70 0.91
N ASN A 235 17.91 6.27 0.79
CA ASN A 235 18.91 6.81 -0.14
C ASN A 235 19.49 5.74 -1.10
N LYS A 236 19.19 4.45 -0.86
CA LYS A 236 19.75 3.31 -1.59
C LYS A 236 18.70 2.23 -1.78
N LEU A 237 18.77 1.52 -2.91
CA LEU A 237 17.81 0.47 -3.23
C LEU A 237 17.74 -0.58 -2.12
N GLU A 238 18.87 -0.94 -1.51
CA GLU A 238 18.99 -1.94 -0.44
C GLU A 238 18.13 -1.60 0.79
N ASN A 239 17.88 -0.31 1.04
CA ASN A 239 17.10 0.19 2.17
C ASN A 239 15.71 0.68 1.77
N ALA A 240 15.29 0.49 0.51
CA ALA A 240 14.03 1.04 -0.02
C ALA A 240 12.76 0.33 0.48
N VAL A 241 12.90 -0.76 1.24
CA VAL A 241 11.79 -1.55 1.78
C VAL A 241 11.45 -1.12 3.20
N TYR A 242 10.17 -0.88 3.45
CA TYR A 242 9.68 -0.34 4.72
C TYR A 242 8.31 -0.92 5.11
N LYS A 243 7.98 -0.80 6.39
CA LYS A 243 6.62 -1.02 6.90
C LYS A 243 5.89 0.32 6.86
N GLU A 244 4.76 0.36 6.19
CA GLU A 244 3.94 1.56 6.09
C GLU A 244 2.88 1.58 7.20
N PRO A 245 2.41 2.76 7.64
CA PRO A 245 1.19 2.86 8.42
C PRO A 245 0.02 2.17 7.73
N LEU A 246 -0.79 1.41 8.47
CA LEU A 246 -1.90 0.64 7.92
C LEU A 246 -3.22 1.03 8.58
N LEU A 247 -4.23 1.28 7.75
CA LEU A 247 -5.63 1.29 8.20
C LEU A 247 -6.09 -0.15 8.49
N HIS A 248 -7.14 -0.26 9.30
CA HIS A 248 -7.81 -1.53 9.51
C HIS A 248 -8.67 -1.89 8.31
N HIS A 249 -8.75 -3.18 8.01
CA HIS A 249 -9.47 -3.70 6.85
C HIS A 249 -9.03 -3.09 5.51
N ALA A 250 -7.79 -2.64 5.44
CA ALA A 250 -7.42 -1.70 4.41
C ALA A 250 -7.03 -2.33 3.08
N TYR A 251 -7.25 -1.56 2.03
CA TYR A 251 -6.87 -1.84 0.66
C TYR A 251 -5.98 -0.72 0.14
N GLY A 252 -4.72 -1.07 -0.14
CA GLY A 252 -3.68 -0.15 -0.56
C GLY A 252 -3.11 -0.50 -1.92
N PHE A 253 -2.87 0.48 -2.79
CA PHE A 253 -2.24 0.25 -4.10
C PHE A 253 -1.31 1.39 -4.49
N ASP A 254 -0.14 1.03 -5.01
CA ASP A 254 0.82 1.99 -5.57
C ASP A 254 0.47 2.41 -7.00
N PHE A 255 0.57 3.70 -7.26
CA PHE A 255 0.50 4.31 -8.58
C PHE A 255 1.81 5.02 -8.90
N LEU A 256 2.26 4.91 -10.15
CA LEU A 256 3.58 5.34 -10.59
C LEU A 256 3.45 6.45 -11.64
N ILE A 257 3.95 7.64 -11.32
CA ILE A 257 4.07 8.80 -12.21
C ILE A 257 5.51 8.91 -12.68
N VAL A 258 5.71 9.01 -14.00
CA VAL A 258 7.04 9.11 -14.62
C VAL A 258 7.27 10.52 -15.15
N SER A 259 8.43 11.08 -14.82
CA SER A 259 8.91 12.35 -15.34
C SER A 259 10.28 12.22 -15.96
N LYS A 260 10.43 12.73 -17.19
CA LYS A 260 11.73 12.91 -17.80
C LYS A 260 12.30 14.22 -17.28
N LYS A 261 13.51 14.20 -16.71
CA LYS A 261 14.22 15.42 -16.32
C LYS A 261 14.49 16.22 -17.59
N GLN A 262 14.00 17.46 -17.63
CA GLN A 262 14.44 18.40 -18.66
C GLN A 262 15.91 18.68 -18.40
N LYS A 263 16.76 18.59 -19.44
CA LYS A 263 18.14 19.08 -19.32
C LYS A 263 18.02 20.58 -18.97
N ARG A 264 18.50 20.94 -17.78
CA ARG A 264 18.75 22.34 -17.45
C ARG A 264 19.89 22.86 -18.32
#